data_AF-A0AAI8MCR8-F1
#
_entry.id   AF-A0AAI8MCR8-F1
#
_cell.length_a   1.000
_cell.length_b   1.000
_cell.length_c   1.000
_cell.angle_alpha   90.00
_cell.angle_beta   90.00
_cell.angle_gamma   90.00
#
_symmetry.space_group_name_H-M   'P 1'
#
loop_
_entity.id
_entity.type
_entity.pdbx_description
1 polymer ?
#
loop_
_entity_poly.entity_id
_entity_poly.type
_entity_poly.pdbx_seq_one_letter_code
_entity_poly.pdbx_strand_id
1 'polypeptide(L)'
;MAGEAHDGVVEFRPETIGREVILLGRVQVGEIMRNEGARHQACFRLTLPEASASTTWRPARDVTEARRLALLKINDWMQAAGLVPAGGRA
;
A
#
# COMPACT_ATOMS: atom_id res chain seq x y z
N MET A 1 1.98 27.16 2.20
CA MET A 1 1.81 26.40 3.45
C MET A 1 2.10 24.96 3.10
N ALA A 2 3.10 24.38 3.75
CA ALA A 2 3.79 23.15 3.35
C ALA A 2 2.85 21.93 3.34
N GLY A 3 2.88 21.20 2.22
CA GLY A 3 2.48 19.82 2.15
C GLY A 3 3.61 19.10 1.44
N GLU A 4 4.62 18.70 2.19
CA GLU A 4 5.73 17.88 1.70
C GLU A 4 5.14 16.63 1.05
N ALA A 5 5.16 16.68 -0.27
CA ALA A 5 5.03 15.56 -1.15
C ALA A 5 6.08 14.50 -0.78
N HIS A 6 5.70 13.55 0.07
CA HIS A 6 6.02 12.15 -0.20
C HIS A 6 5.15 11.63 -1.38
N ASP A 7 4.90 12.51 -2.36
CA ASP A 7 4.11 12.34 -3.57
C ASP A 7 5.08 11.84 -4.64
N GLY A 8 4.85 10.63 -5.16
CA GLY A 8 5.56 10.16 -6.34
C GLY A 8 6.01 8.70 -6.31
N VAL A 9 6.03 8.05 -5.15
CA VAL A 9 6.40 6.63 -5.10
C VAL A 9 5.20 5.73 -4.85
N VAL A 10 4.28 5.98 -3.91
CA VAL A 10 3.11 5.08 -3.73
C VAL A 10 1.82 5.74 -4.20
N GLU A 11 1.14 5.15 -5.19
CA GLU A 11 -0.14 5.61 -5.71
C GLU A 11 -1.23 4.54 -5.55
N PHE A 12 -2.45 4.95 -5.18
CA PHE A 12 -3.63 4.09 -5.14
C PHE A 12 -4.54 4.44 -6.30
N ARG A 13 -4.69 3.52 -7.26
CA ARG A 13 -5.57 3.73 -8.41
C ARG A 13 -6.82 2.86 -8.33
N PRO A 14 -8.03 3.42 -8.48
CA PRO A 14 -9.21 2.61 -8.68
C PRO A 14 -9.10 1.92 -10.06
N GLU A 15 -9.24 0.60 -10.10
CA GLU A 15 -9.17 -0.17 -11.35
C GLU A 15 -10.56 -0.65 -11.78
N THR A 16 -11.35 -1.17 -10.85
CA THR A 16 -12.70 -1.70 -11.08
C THR A 16 -13.59 -1.44 -9.87
N ILE A 17 -14.91 -1.63 -10.00
CA ILE A 17 -15.87 -1.43 -8.90
C ILE A 17 -15.45 -2.30 -7.71
N GLY A 18 -15.12 -1.65 -6.59
CA GLY A 18 -14.66 -2.33 -5.37
C GLY A 18 -13.20 -2.77 -5.37
N ARG A 19 -12.39 -2.45 -6.40
CA ARG A 19 -10.96 -2.81 -6.47
C ARG A 19 -10.07 -1.59 -6.69
N GLU A 20 -9.02 -1.50 -5.89
CA GLU A 20 -7.98 -0.48 -6.01
C GLU A 20 -6.62 -1.16 -6.13
N VAL A 21 -5.79 -0.75 -7.08
CA VAL A 21 -4.42 -1.23 -7.20
C VAL A 21 -3.46 -0.28 -6.50
N ILE A 22 -2.39 -0.85 -5.96
CA ILE A 22 -1.33 -0.11 -5.27
C ILE A 22 -0.11 -0.14 -6.17
N LEU A 23 0.31 1.04 -6.61
CA LEU A 23 1.46 1.23 -7.47
C LEU A 23 2.62 1.79 -6.65
N LEU A 24 3.81 1.23 -6.86
CA LEU A 24 5.08 1.81 -6.45
C LEU A 24 5.79 2.37 -7.70
N GLY A 25 5.70 3.67 -7.94
CA GLY A 25 6.13 4.35 -9.15
C GLY A 25 5.30 3.86 -10.34
N ARG A 26 5.88 2.96 -11.14
CA ARG A 26 5.19 2.31 -12.28
C ARG A 26 4.90 0.82 -12.05
N VAL A 27 5.32 0.27 -10.92
CA VAL A 27 5.21 -1.16 -10.62
C VAL A 27 3.98 -1.41 -9.77
N GLN A 28 3.10 -2.29 -10.19
CA GLN A 28 2.02 -2.74 -9.31
C GLN A 28 2.60 -3.63 -8.20
N VAL A 29 2.47 -3.15 -6.97
CA VAL A 29 2.98 -3.83 -5.76
C VAL A 29 1.86 -4.36 -4.88
N GLY A 30 0.61 -4.16 -5.24
CA GLY A 30 -0.50 -4.71 -4.48
C GLY A 30 -1.88 -4.30 -4.99
N GLU A 31 -2.88 -4.69 -4.22
CA GLU A 31 -4.28 -4.34 -4.45
C GLU A 31 -5.11 -4.42 -3.18
N ILE A 32 -6.21 -3.68 -3.18
CA ILE A 32 -7.22 -3.58 -2.14
C ILE A 32 -8.54 -3.97 -2.78
N MET A 33 -9.28 -4.84 -2.11
CA MET A 33 -10.60 -5.28 -2.50
C MET A 33 -11.59 -4.90 -1.41
N ARG A 34 -12.70 -4.27 -1.79
CA ARG A 34 -13.83 -3.98 -0.92
C ARG A 34 -14.70 -5.22 -0.84
N ASN A 35 -15.04 -5.61 0.38
CA ASN A 35 -15.95 -6.72 0.65
C ASN A 35 -17.25 -6.14 1.21
N GLU A 36 -18.18 -5.80 0.32
CA GLU A 36 -19.52 -5.36 0.72
C GLU A 36 -20.26 -6.53 1.38
N GLY A 37 -20.58 -6.40 2.68
CA GLY A 37 -21.35 -7.39 3.43
C GLY A 37 -20.58 -8.30 4.39
N ALA A 38 -19.26 -8.14 4.55
CA ALA A 38 -18.47 -8.93 5.50
C ALA A 38 -18.11 -8.15 6.78
N ARG A 39 -17.78 -8.86 7.88
CA ARG A 39 -17.30 -8.26 9.15
C ARG A 39 -16.03 -7.39 8.97
N HIS A 40 -15.27 -7.66 7.92
CA HIS A 40 -14.14 -6.86 7.44
C HIS A 40 -14.53 -6.29 6.07
N GLN A 41 -14.72 -4.97 5.96
CA GLN A 41 -15.27 -4.34 4.75
C GLN A 41 -14.22 -4.15 3.65
N ALA A 42 -12.95 -4.46 3.92
CA ALA A 42 -11.89 -4.46 2.92
C ALA A 42 -10.82 -5.51 3.22
N CYS A 43 -10.12 -5.95 2.18
CA CYS A 43 -8.91 -6.76 2.29
C CYS A 43 -7.84 -6.16 1.37
N PHE A 44 -6.56 -6.32 1.72
CA PHE A 44 -5.45 -5.91 0.86
C PHE A 44 -4.40 -7.01 0.72
N ARG A 45 -3.69 -7.03 -0.40
CA ARG A 45 -2.50 -7.87 -0.60
C ARG A 45 -1.36 -7.05 -1.14
N LEU A 46 -0.12 -7.45 -0.83
CA LEU A 46 1.09 -6.80 -1.31
C LEU A 46 2.03 -7.83 -1.92
N THR A 47 2.43 -7.62 -3.16
CA THR A 47 3.39 -8.43 -3.90
C THR A 47 4.68 -7.63 -4.04
N LEU A 48 5.47 -7.60 -2.96
CA LEU A 48 6.78 -6.96 -2.94
C LEU A 48 7.88 -8.00 -3.23
N PRO A 49 8.85 -7.71 -4.13
CA PRO A 49 9.73 -8.70 -4.74
C PRO A 49 10.68 -9.43 -3.78
N GLU A 50 11.03 -8.84 -2.63
CA GLU A 50 11.89 -9.47 -1.62
C GLU A 50 11.14 -9.92 -0.36
N ALA A 51 9.88 -9.51 -0.24
CA ALA A 51 9.00 -9.96 0.83
C ALA A 51 8.14 -11.11 0.31
N SER A 52 8.75 -12.29 0.13
CA SER A 52 8.06 -13.57 -0.16
C SER A 52 6.97 -13.96 0.87
N ALA A 53 6.65 -13.08 1.84
CA ALA A 53 5.77 -13.31 2.97
C ALA A 53 4.43 -12.53 2.93
N SER A 54 4.03 -11.86 1.84
CA SER A 54 2.74 -11.11 1.84
C SER A 54 1.86 -11.18 0.59
N THR A 55 1.97 -12.25 -0.21
CA THR A 55 0.95 -12.60 -1.23
C THR A 55 -0.42 -12.98 -0.61
N THR A 56 -0.49 -13.12 0.71
CA THR A 56 -1.74 -13.43 1.43
C THR A 56 -2.60 -12.19 1.64
N TRP A 57 -3.89 -12.30 1.32
CA TRP A 57 -4.89 -11.27 1.63
C TRP A 57 -4.99 -11.02 3.14
N ARG A 58 -4.81 -9.76 3.53
CA ARG A 58 -4.91 -9.28 4.90
C ARG A 58 -6.26 -8.57 5.07
N PRO A 59 -7.08 -8.96 6.05
CA PRO A 59 -8.33 -8.28 6.32
C PRO A 59 -8.07 -6.89 6.92
N ALA A 60 -8.90 -5.94 6.55
CA ALA A 60 -8.94 -4.58 7.09
C ALA A 60 -10.39 -4.22 7.45
N ARG A 61 -10.55 -3.24 8.34
CA ARG A 61 -11.89 -2.79 8.75
C ARG A 61 -12.60 -2.10 7.59
N ASP A 62 -11.87 -1.23 6.89
CA ASP A 62 -12.34 -0.38 5.80
C ASP A 62 -11.19 -0.11 4.82
N VAL A 63 -11.53 0.46 3.66
CA VAL A 63 -10.56 0.83 2.61
C VAL A 63 -9.49 1.78 3.12
N THR A 64 -9.87 2.77 3.92
CA THR A 64 -8.92 3.75 4.48
C THR A 64 -7.87 3.06 5.36
N GLU A 65 -8.31 2.10 6.17
CA GLU A 65 -7.41 1.30 7.01
C GLU A 65 -6.54 0.37 6.15
N ALA A 66 -7.11 -0.25 5.12
CA ALA A 66 -6.36 -1.06 4.17
C ALA A 66 -5.24 -0.26 3.48
N ARG A 67 -5.54 0.96 3.02
CA ARG A 67 -4.56 1.89 2.43
C ARG A 67 -3.47 2.26 3.44
N ARG A 68 -3.84 2.56 4.69
CA ARG A 68 -2.89 2.90 5.76
C ARG A 68 -1.95 1.74 6.06
N LEU A 69 -2.49 0.54 6.25
CA LEU A 69 -1.69 -0.67 6.53
C LEU A 69 -0.79 -1.04 5.34
N ALA A 70 -1.29 -0.87 4.12
CA ALA A 70 -0.49 -1.06 2.91
C ALA A 70 0.69 -0.08 2.85
N LEU A 71 0.44 1.22 3.07
CA LEU A 71 1.50 2.24 3.12
C LEU A 71 2.56 1.92 4.18
N LEU A 72 2.15 1.55 5.39
CA LEU A 72 3.09 1.21 6.46
C LEU A 72 4.00 0.04 6.05
N LYS A 73 3.42 -1.01 5.46
CA LYS A 73 4.19 -2.18 4.99
C LYS A 73 5.12 -1.86 3.82
N ILE A 74 4.66 -1.03 2.88
CA ILE A 74 5.49 -0.60 1.74
C ILE A 74 6.64 0.28 2.23
N ASN A 75 6.37 1.23 3.14
CA ASN A 75 7.41 2.07 3.74
C ASN A 75 8.43 1.26 4.54
N ASP A 76 7.96 0.31 5.35
CA ASP A 76 8.83 -0.63 6.09
C ASP A 76 9.72 -1.43 5.14
N TRP A 77 9.15 -1.96 4.05
CA TRP A 77 9.92 -2.65 3.01
C TRP A 77 10.93 -1.71 2.32
N MET A 78 10.54 -0.50 1.94
CA MET A 78 11.45 0.46 1.30
C MET A 78 12.60 0.86 2.23
N GLN A 79 12.32 1.00 3.54
CA GLN A 79 13.38 1.25 4.54
C GLN A 79 14.30 0.04 4.68
N ALA A 80 13.76 -1.17 4.78
CA ALA A 80 14.54 -2.41 4.88
C ALA A 80 15.41 -2.65 3.63
N ALA A 81 14.90 -2.29 2.45
CA ALA A 81 15.63 -2.36 1.18
C ALA A 81 16.67 -1.22 1.01
N GLY A 82 16.76 -0.28 1.97
CA GLY A 82 17.65 0.88 1.88
C GLY A 82 17.26 1.89 0.78
N LEU A 83 16.02 1.81 0.28
CA LEU A 83 15.51 2.62 -0.82
C LEU A 83 14.97 3.99 -0.36
N VAL A 84 14.69 4.16 0.93
CA VAL A 84 14.42 5.48 1.53
C VAL A 84 15.69 5.96 2.22
N PRO A 85 16.22 7.17 1.92
CA PRO A 85 17.27 7.74 2.73
C PRO A 85 16.73 7.91 4.16
N ALA A 86 17.40 7.28 5.13
CA ALA A 86 17.09 7.44 6.55
C ALA A 86 17.29 8.92 6.95
N GLY A 87 16.23 9.72 6.86
CA GLY A 87 16.27 11.15 7.15
C GLY A 87 17.12 11.93 6.16
N GLY A 88 16.49 12.42 5.09
CA GLY A 88 17.00 13.59 4.38
C GLY A 88 16.89 14.81 5.30
N ARG A 89 17.84 14.96 6.23
CA ARG A 89 18.18 16.25 6.82
C ARG A 89 18.71 17.12 5.68
N ALA A 90 17.94 18.11 5.29
CA ALA A 90 18.43 19.33 4.67
C ALA A 90 18.03 20.50 5.57
#